data_AF-A0A917SYD5-F1
#
_entry.id   AF-A0A917SYD5-F1
#
_cell.length_a   1.000
_cell.length_b   1.000
_cell.length_c   1.000
_cell.angle_alpha   90.00
_cell.angle_beta   90.00
_cell.angle_gamma   90.00
#
_symmetry.space_group_name_H-M   'P 1'
#
loop_
_entity.id
_entity.type
_entity.pdbx_description
1 polymer ?
#
loop_
_entity_poly.entity_id
_entity_poly.type
_entity_poly.pdbx_seq_one_letter_code
_entity_poly.pdbx_strand_id
1 'polypeptide(L)'
;MAKTNPGRFFEDYRIGEVIHHAVPRTVGAGERALYHALYPARHALYSSDEFAKGCGLPESPLDDLAAFHVVFGKTVPDVSLNAVANLGYAEGRWLRPVYAGDTLHSASEVIGLKQNSNGKTGVVYVRTTGTNQRGEPVMDYVRWVMVRKNDLEAPAPEVVVPELNAVIPAEDLVIPEGLDFSRYDFQLAGEPHRWGDYEIGEVIDHVDGVTIEEAEHMIATRLWQNTAKVHFDATFRPDGQRLIYGGHVISMARALSFNGLANAQMIVGLNGGAHANPCFSGLTVKAWSEVLDKAETEVPGVGLVRLRLVATSDGSVGAVKGEDGKYLSGVLLDLDYWAVMPV
;
A
#
# COMPACT_ATOMS: atom_id res chain seq x y z
N MET A 1 -35.47 8.28 8.16
CA MET A 1 -34.11 7.79 7.81
C MET A 1 -33.23 7.88 9.04
N ALA A 2 -32.43 6.85 9.30
CA ALA A 2 -31.39 6.90 10.33
C ALA A 2 -30.34 7.97 9.98
N LYS A 3 -29.74 8.61 10.99
CA LYS A 3 -28.69 9.64 10.81
C LYS A 3 -27.28 9.02 10.66
N THR A 4 -27.15 7.72 10.89
CA THR A 4 -25.90 6.96 10.76
C THR A 4 -25.70 6.49 9.32
N ASN A 5 -24.44 6.45 8.86
CA ASN A 5 -24.07 5.86 7.58
C ASN A 5 -23.77 4.36 7.78
N PRO A 6 -24.56 3.43 7.20
CA PRO A 6 -24.31 1.99 7.32
C PRO A 6 -23.13 1.49 6.46
N GLY A 7 -22.55 2.35 5.60
CA GLY A 7 -21.69 1.95 4.50
C GLY A 7 -22.49 1.24 3.41
N ARG A 8 -21.81 0.86 2.33
CA ARG A 8 -22.42 0.13 1.21
C ARG A 8 -22.30 -1.38 1.38
N PHE A 9 -23.30 -2.09 0.88
CA PHE A 9 -23.30 -3.53 0.65
C PHE A 9 -23.14 -3.81 -0.85
N PHE A 10 -22.91 -5.07 -1.20
CA PHE A 10 -22.56 -5.44 -2.57
C PHE A 10 -23.60 -4.99 -3.62
N GLU A 11 -24.89 -5.08 -3.29
CA GLU A 11 -26.01 -4.68 -4.15
C GLU A 11 -26.20 -3.16 -4.28
N ASP A 12 -25.46 -2.34 -3.53
CA ASP A 12 -25.54 -0.88 -3.59
C ASP A 12 -24.66 -0.26 -4.69
N TYR A 13 -23.69 -1.00 -5.21
CA TYR A 13 -22.75 -0.49 -6.22
C TYR A 13 -23.32 -0.54 -7.63
N ARG A 14 -22.92 0.41 -8.48
CA ARG A 14 -23.26 0.43 -9.91
C ARG A 14 -21.99 0.62 -10.74
N ILE A 15 -21.85 -0.12 -11.83
CA ILE A 15 -20.72 0.05 -12.78
C ILE A 15 -20.69 1.50 -13.29
N GLY A 16 -19.50 2.09 -13.32
CA GLY A 16 -19.25 3.49 -13.72
C GLY A 16 -19.64 4.54 -12.67
N GLU A 17 -20.16 4.13 -11.50
CA GLU A 17 -20.43 5.07 -10.43
C GLU A 17 -19.13 5.62 -9.85
N VAL A 18 -19.05 6.96 -9.75
CA VAL A 18 -17.96 7.65 -9.06
C VAL A 18 -18.42 8.05 -7.66
N ILE A 19 -17.74 7.52 -6.65
CA ILE A 19 -17.97 7.81 -5.24
C ILE A 19 -16.94 8.85 -4.79
N HIS A 20 -17.40 10.04 -4.44
CA HIS A 20 -16.56 11.06 -3.82
C HIS A 20 -16.52 10.83 -2.30
N HIS A 21 -15.35 10.51 -1.77
CA HIS A 21 -15.20 10.16 -0.36
C HIS A 21 -15.17 11.38 0.54
N ALA A 22 -15.80 11.26 1.70
CA ALA A 22 -15.83 12.32 2.69
C ALA A 22 -14.46 12.52 3.37
N VAL A 23 -14.33 13.71 3.98
CA VAL A 23 -13.19 14.12 4.83
C VAL A 23 -11.89 14.30 4.03
N PRO A 24 -11.71 15.46 3.38
CA PRO A 24 -10.40 15.83 2.87
C PRO A 24 -9.38 15.92 4.01
N ARG A 25 -8.12 15.61 3.72
CA ARG A 25 -7.06 15.52 4.73
C ARG A 25 -5.84 16.32 4.34
N THR A 26 -5.63 17.45 5.01
CA THR A 26 -4.35 18.17 4.97
C THR A 26 -3.30 17.37 5.73
N VAL A 27 -2.15 17.09 5.13
CA VAL A 27 -1.02 16.41 5.78
C VAL A 27 0.08 17.41 6.14
N GLY A 28 0.94 17.08 7.10
CA GLY A 28 2.02 17.94 7.55
C GLY A 28 3.14 17.16 8.24
N ALA A 29 3.98 17.88 8.99
CA ALA A 29 5.13 17.28 9.69
C ALA A 29 4.73 16.26 10.79
N GLY A 30 3.51 16.39 11.33
CA GLY A 30 3.00 15.47 12.36
C GLY A 30 2.81 14.05 11.83
N GLU A 31 2.29 13.90 10.61
CA GLU A 31 2.13 12.60 9.95
C GLU A 31 3.50 11.95 9.69
N ARG A 32 4.49 12.72 9.24
CA ARG A 32 5.88 12.25 9.08
C ARG A 32 6.45 11.71 10.39
N ALA A 33 6.35 12.51 11.46
CA ALA A 33 6.86 12.12 12.78
C ALA A 33 6.15 10.87 13.33
N LEU A 34 4.82 10.79 13.21
CA LEU A 34 4.07 9.62 13.67
C LEU A 34 4.35 8.38 12.83
N TYR A 35 4.50 8.51 11.51
CA TYR A 35 4.84 7.38 10.64
C TYR A 35 6.21 6.79 11.02
N HIS A 36 7.24 7.61 11.23
CA HIS A 36 8.55 7.15 11.69
C HIS A 36 8.57 6.65 13.14
N ALA A 37 7.60 7.05 13.97
CA ALA A 37 7.45 6.49 15.32
C ALA A 37 6.76 5.12 15.32
N LEU A 38 5.88 4.87 14.34
CA LEU A 38 5.11 3.62 14.21
C LEU A 38 5.88 2.53 13.46
N TYR A 39 6.74 2.92 12.52
CA TYR A 39 7.54 2.02 11.70
C TYR A 39 9.00 2.43 11.83
N PRO A 40 9.95 1.48 11.96
CA PRO A 40 11.38 1.79 12.04
C PRO A 40 11.97 2.22 10.68
N ALA A 41 11.27 3.09 9.95
CA ALA A 41 11.63 3.58 8.63
C ALA A 41 12.85 4.50 8.71
N ARG A 42 13.80 4.30 7.79
CA ARG A 42 15.07 5.05 7.75
C ARG A 42 15.49 5.54 6.36
N HIS A 43 14.62 5.41 5.35
CA HIS A 43 14.93 5.89 4.00
C HIS A 43 15.19 7.41 4.05
N ALA A 44 16.34 7.82 3.52
CA ALA A 44 16.91 9.14 3.72
C ALA A 44 16.06 10.27 3.12
N LEU A 45 15.43 10.04 1.96
CA LEU A 45 14.54 11.03 1.32
C LEU A 45 13.37 11.45 2.20
N TYR A 46 12.82 10.56 3.04
CA TYR A 46 11.71 10.88 3.95
C TYR A 46 12.17 11.35 5.33
N SER A 47 13.47 11.24 5.62
CA SER A 47 14.03 11.52 6.94
C SER A 47 14.68 12.91 7.04
N SER A 48 15.15 13.47 5.93
CA SER A 48 15.91 14.72 5.92
C SER A 48 15.56 15.62 4.74
N ASP A 49 15.10 16.83 5.04
CA ASP A 49 14.84 17.86 4.03
C ASP A 49 16.14 18.22 3.27
N GLU A 50 17.28 18.21 3.94
CA GLU A 50 18.57 18.52 3.32
C GLU A 50 19.06 17.39 2.39
N PHE A 51 18.81 16.13 2.75
CA PHE A 51 19.11 15.00 1.88
C PHE A 51 18.22 15.01 0.63
N ALA A 52 16.92 15.27 0.81
CA ALA A 52 15.96 15.38 -0.29
C ALA A 52 16.31 16.54 -1.25
N LYS A 53 16.71 17.71 -0.73
CA LYS A 53 17.23 18.83 -1.53
C LYS A 53 18.52 18.50 -2.25
N GLY A 54 19.41 17.74 -1.62
CA GLY A 54 20.61 17.21 -2.26
C GLY A 54 20.29 16.36 -3.50
N CYS A 55 19.15 15.67 -3.46
CA CYS A 55 18.61 14.85 -4.55
C CYS A 55 17.61 15.61 -5.46
N GLY A 56 17.57 16.94 -5.38
CA GLY A 56 16.80 17.81 -6.29
C GLY A 56 15.31 18.01 -5.94
N LEU A 57 14.80 17.39 -4.87
CA LEU A 57 13.45 17.65 -4.37
C LEU A 57 13.40 18.99 -3.60
N PRO A 58 12.25 19.69 -3.55
CA PRO A 58 12.14 20.95 -2.79
C PRO A 58 12.35 20.78 -1.27
N GLU A 59 11.88 19.66 -0.73
CA GLU A 59 12.01 19.23 0.66
C GLU A 59 11.73 17.71 0.75
N SER A 60 11.76 17.15 1.96
CA SER A 60 11.41 15.75 2.17
C SER A 60 9.90 15.54 2.02
N PRO A 61 9.43 14.71 1.07
CA PRO A 61 8.01 14.44 0.92
C PRO A 61 7.48 13.56 2.07
N LEU A 62 6.16 13.49 2.20
CA LEU A 62 5.51 12.43 2.97
C LEU A 62 5.86 11.08 2.34
N ASP A 63 6.09 10.05 3.17
CA ASP A 63 6.33 8.68 2.70
C ASP A 63 5.22 8.21 1.74
N ASP A 64 5.62 7.55 0.65
CA ASP A 64 4.71 7.11 -0.42
C ASP A 64 3.59 6.20 0.11
N LEU A 65 3.90 5.32 1.06
CA LEU A 65 2.92 4.46 1.69
C LEU A 65 2.04 5.24 2.69
N ALA A 66 2.57 6.25 3.38
CA ALA A 66 1.75 7.11 4.21
C ALA A 66 0.72 7.89 3.35
N ALA A 67 1.12 8.41 2.18
CA ALA A 67 0.20 9.02 1.21
C ALA A 67 -0.85 8.00 0.73
N PHE A 68 -0.42 6.78 0.36
CA PHE A 68 -1.32 5.68 0.00
C PHE A 68 -2.33 5.36 1.12
N HIS A 69 -1.89 5.29 2.37
CA HIS A 69 -2.77 4.98 3.48
C HIS A 69 -3.78 6.09 3.78
N VAL A 70 -3.40 7.36 3.61
CA VAL A 70 -4.35 8.48 3.70
C VAL A 70 -5.43 8.34 2.63
N VAL A 71 -5.05 8.16 1.36
CA VAL A 71 -6.00 8.00 0.25
C VAL A 71 -6.88 6.75 0.45
N PHE A 72 -6.26 5.60 0.74
CA PHE A 72 -6.95 4.35 1.00
C PHE A 72 -7.96 4.48 2.14
N GLY A 73 -7.55 5.10 3.26
CA GLY A 73 -8.37 5.31 4.44
C GLY A 73 -9.65 6.10 4.14
N LYS A 74 -9.61 7.05 3.19
CA LYS A 74 -10.79 7.83 2.79
C LYS A 74 -11.84 6.95 2.13
N THR A 75 -11.41 5.93 1.39
CA THR A 75 -12.32 5.02 0.67
C THR A 75 -13.03 4.03 1.60
N VAL A 76 -12.51 3.79 2.81
CA VAL A 76 -12.99 2.69 3.66
C VAL A 76 -14.47 2.77 4.03
N PRO A 77 -15.02 3.92 4.47
CA PRO A 77 -16.43 4.03 4.82
C PRO A 77 -17.38 3.62 3.69
N ASP A 78 -17.00 3.92 2.44
CA ASP A 78 -17.87 3.74 1.28
C ASP A 78 -17.60 2.46 0.49
N VAL A 79 -16.37 1.94 0.52
CA VAL A 79 -15.96 0.78 -0.29
C VAL A 79 -15.83 -0.50 0.53
N SER A 80 -15.29 -0.41 1.75
CA SER A 80 -14.85 -1.61 2.48
C SER A 80 -15.30 -1.70 3.95
N LEU A 81 -16.21 -0.83 4.39
CA LEU A 81 -16.75 -0.90 5.75
C LEU A 81 -17.44 -2.24 6.04
N ASN A 82 -18.12 -2.78 5.03
CA ASN A 82 -18.82 -4.08 5.08
C ASN A 82 -18.06 -5.20 4.34
N ALA A 83 -16.79 -4.95 3.97
CA ALA A 83 -15.96 -5.95 3.32
C ALA A 83 -15.59 -7.10 4.27
N VAL A 84 -15.40 -8.28 3.70
CA VAL A 84 -14.81 -9.46 4.35
C VAL A 84 -13.29 -9.38 4.26
N ALA A 85 -12.77 -9.04 3.07
CA ALA A 85 -11.35 -8.93 2.81
C ALA A 85 -11.07 -8.03 1.60
N ASN A 86 -9.88 -7.44 1.57
CA ASN A 86 -9.29 -6.91 0.35
C ASN A 86 -8.60 -8.05 -0.38
N LEU A 87 -8.94 -8.26 -1.65
CA LEU A 87 -8.50 -9.42 -2.42
C LEU A 87 -7.29 -9.14 -3.30
N GLY A 88 -7.00 -7.86 -3.57
CA GLY A 88 -5.77 -7.47 -4.24
C GLY A 88 -5.73 -5.99 -4.64
N TYR A 89 -4.62 -5.65 -5.30
CA TYR A 89 -4.31 -4.35 -5.85
C TYR A 89 -3.76 -4.55 -7.26
N ALA A 90 -3.87 -3.54 -8.11
CA ALA A 90 -3.21 -3.48 -9.40
C ALA A 90 -3.04 -2.02 -9.84
N GLU A 91 -2.13 -1.79 -10.78
CA GLU A 91 -1.97 -0.50 -11.47
C GLU A 91 -1.81 0.70 -10.52
N GLY A 92 -1.20 0.51 -9.35
CA GLY A 92 -0.96 1.60 -8.43
C GLY A 92 0.18 2.48 -8.92
N ARG A 93 -0.05 3.77 -9.14
CA ARG A 93 0.95 4.72 -9.63
C ARG A 93 1.04 5.91 -8.70
N TRP A 94 2.25 6.24 -8.28
CA TRP A 94 2.52 7.51 -7.61
C TRP A 94 2.87 8.53 -8.69
N LEU A 95 1.99 9.51 -8.86
CA LEU A 95 2.06 10.48 -9.95
C LEU A 95 2.78 11.75 -9.49
N ARG A 96 2.69 12.09 -8.20
CA ARG A 96 3.33 13.27 -7.60
C ARG A 96 3.68 13.00 -6.14
N PRO A 97 4.84 13.45 -5.64
CA PRO A 97 5.11 13.47 -4.21
C PRO A 97 4.08 14.34 -3.48
N VAL A 98 3.76 13.95 -2.25
CA VAL A 98 2.88 14.71 -1.36
C VAL A 98 3.73 15.45 -0.35
N TYR A 99 3.54 16.76 -0.21
CA TYR A 99 4.32 17.59 0.72
C TYR A 99 3.51 18.05 1.92
N ALA A 100 4.21 18.53 2.96
CA ALA A 100 3.56 19.15 4.10
C ALA A 100 2.73 20.37 3.66
N GLY A 101 1.46 20.41 4.06
CA GLY A 101 0.50 21.42 3.64
C GLY A 101 -0.42 20.99 2.50
N ASP A 102 -0.11 19.92 1.77
CA ASP A 102 -1.02 19.38 0.76
C ASP A 102 -2.29 18.82 1.40
N THR A 103 -3.43 18.99 0.72
CA THR A 103 -4.73 18.47 1.16
C THR A 103 -5.24 17.41 0.20
N LEU A 104 -5.27 16.17 0.68
CA LEU A 104 -5.66 15.01 -0.10
C LEU A 104 -7.17 14.78 -0.08
N HIS A 105 -7.72 14.54 -1.27
CA HIS A 105 -9.07 14.07 -1.53
C HIS A 105 -9.01 12.70 -2.20
N SER A 106 -10.10 11.93 -2.15
CA SER A 106 -10.16 10.62 -2.82
C SER A 106 -11.51 10.42 -3.49
N ALA A 107 -11.49 9.82 -4.67
CA ALA A 107 -12.68 9.33 -5.35
C ALA A 107 -12.44 7.93 -5.89
N SER A 108 -13.46 7.08 -5.88
CA SER A 108 -13.42 5.72 -6.42
C SER A 108 -14.47 5.54 -7.51
N GLU A 109 -14.05 5.11 -8.69
CA GLU A 109 -14.94 4.63 -9.75
C GLU A 109 -15.13 3.11 -9.63
N VAL A 110 -16.37 2.64 -9.67
CA VAL A 110 -16.69 1.20 -9.71
C VAL A 110 -16.48 0.67 -11.13
N ILE A 111 -15.42 -0.10 -11.33
CA ILE A 111 -15.02 -0.63 -12.66
C ILE A 111 -15.36 -2.10 -12.86
N GLY A 112 -15.90 -2.77 -11.84
CA GLY A 112 -16.26 -4.18 -11.93
C GLY A 112 -17.11 -4.68 -10.75
N LEU A 113 -18.01 -5.59 -11.04
CA LEU A 113 -18.91 -6.24 -10.09
C LEU A 113 -19.07 -7.72 -10.45
N LYS A 114 -18.91 -8.60 -9.47
CA LYS A 114 -19.13 -10.04 -9.65
C LYS A 114 -19.69 -10.65 -8.38
N GLN A 115 -20.95 -11.11 -8.40
CA GLN A 115 -21.50 -11.84 -7.27
C GLN A 115 -20.79 -13.20 -7.11
N ASN A 116 -20.51 -13.60 -5.87
CA ASN A 116 -19.97 -14.93 -5.60
C ASN A 116 -21.07 -15.99 -5.71
N SER A 117 -20.68 -17.22 -6.04
CA SER A 117 -21.59 -18.36 -6.25
C SER A 117 -22.45 -18.71 -5.04
N ASN A 118 -22.00 -18.38 -3.82
CA ASN A 118 -22.76 -18.60 -2.59
C ASN A 118 -23.93 -17.62 -2.39
N GLY A 119 -24.05 -16.58 -3.21
CA GLY A 119 -25.11 -15.58 -3.14
C GLY A 119 -25.09 -14.67 -1.91
N LYS A 120 -24.05 -14.74 -1.06
CA LYS A 120 -23.95 -13.99 0.21
C LYS A 120 -22.97 -12.81 0.16
N THR A 121 -22.06 -12.82 -0.82
CA THR A 121 -21.04 -11.80 -1.02
C THR A 121 -20.84 -11.55 -2.51
N GLY A 122 -20.15 -10.48 -2.85
CA GLY A 122 -19.66 -10.24 -4.21
C GLY A 122 -18.36 -9.45 -4.19
N VAL A 123 -17.65 -9.48 -5.32
CA VAL A 123 -16.40 -8.76 -5.52
C VAL A 123 -16.71 -7.44 -6.21
N VAL A 124 -16.22 -6.34 -5.63
CA VAL A 124 -16.30 -4.99 -6.18
C VAL A 124 -14.89 -4.55 -6.55
N TYR A 125 -14.70 -4.14 -7.80
CA TYR A 125 -13.45 -3.56 -8.30
C TYR A 125 -13.61 -2.05 -8.36
N VAL A 126 -12.68 -1.33 -7.77
CA VAL A 126 -12.67 0.14 -7.81
C VAL A 126 -11.33 0.67 -8.29
N ARG A 127 -11.36 1.67 -9.16
CA ARG A 127 -10.22 2.54 -9.46
C ARG A 127 -10.32 3.76 -8.57
N THR A 128 -9.33 3.97 -7.70
CA THR A 128 -9.28 5.09 -6.77
C THR A 128 -8.25 6.09 -7.24
N THR A 129 -8.60 7.37 -7.22
CA THR A 129 -7.68 8.47 -7.49
C THR A 129 -7.59 9.37 -6.25
N GLY A 130 -6.37 9.60 -5.78
CA GLY A 130 -6.04 10.64 -4.81
C GLY A 130 -5.68 11.94 -5.51
N THR A 131 -6.23 13.07 -5.07
CA THR A 131 -5.92 14.40 -5.61
C THR A 131 -5.54 15.39 -4.52
N ASN A 132 -4.72 16.39 -4.83
CA ASN A 132 -4.38 17.47 -3.90
C ASN A 132 -5.40 18.63 -3.96
N GLN A 133 -5.14 19.71 -3.21
CA GLN A 133 -5.96 20.93 -3.15
C GLN A 133 -6.09 21.68 -4.48
N ARG A 134 -5.22 21.40 -5.46
CA ARG A 134 -5.26 21.99 -6.80
C ARG A 134 -6.03 21.10 -7.79
N GLY A 135 -6.56 19.96 -7.35
CA GLY A 135 -7.22 18.97 -8.20
C GLY A 135 -6.24 18.13 -9.02
N GLU A 136 -4.94 18.19 -8.72
CA GLU A 136 -3.92 17.39 -9.41
C GLU A 136 -3.91 15.97 -8.83
N PRO A 137 -3.93 14.93 -9.67
CA PRO A 137 -3.71 13.56 -9.22
C PRO A 137 -2.33 13.40 -8.57
N VAL A 138 -2.31 12.86 -7.35
CA VAL A 138 -1.08 12.49 -6.64
C VAL A 138 -0.81 10.99 -6.76
N MET A 139 -1.87 10.19 -6.84
CA MET A 139 -1.78 8.77 -7.10
C MET A 139 -3.10 8.21 -7.62
N ASP A 140 -3.03 7.06 -8.27
CA ASP A 140 -4.19 6.22 -8.56
C ASP A 140 -3.84 4.75 -8.39
N TYR A 141 -4.86 3.91 -8.13
CA TYR A 141 -4.70 2.46 -8.06
C TYR A 141 -6.03 1.75 -8.26
N VAL A 142 -5.97 0.49 -8.67
CA VAL A 142 -7.11 -0.43 -8.65
C VAL A 142 -7.01 -1.32 -7.42
N ARG A 143 -8.14 -1.56 -6.75
CA ARG A 143 -8.28 -2.64 -5.76
C ARG A 143 -9.60 -3.33 -5.90
N TRP A 144 -9.67 -4.57 -5.43
CA TRP A 144 -10.94 -5.29 -5.34
C TRP A 144 -11.17 -5.91 -3.98
N VAL A 145 -12.42 -5.85 -3.54
CA VAL A 145 -12.83 -6.24 -2.19
C VAL A 145 -14.00 -7.20 -2.25
N MET A 146 -14.03 -8.18 -1.35
CA MET A 146 -15.20 -9.03 -1.15
C MET A 146 -16.16 -8.32 -0.19
N VAL A 147 -17.33 -7.91 -0.65
CA VAL A 147 -18.33 -7.18 0.15
C VAL A 147 -19.53 -8.08 0.45
N ARG A 148 -20.08 -7.96 1.66
CA ARG A 148 -21.30 -8.67 2.06
C ARG A 148 -22.52 -8.11 1.33
N LYS A 149 -23.50 -8.97 1.07
CA LYS A 149 -24.87 -8.52 0.78
C LYS A 149 -25.62 -8.25 2.07
N ASN A 150 -26.54 -7.28 2.05
CA ASN A 150 -27.47 -7.04 3.15
C ASN A 150 -28.79 -7.80 2.90
N ASP A 151 -29.30 -7.71 1.67
CA ASP A 151 -30.42 -8.49 1.18
C ASP A 151 -29.92 -9.64 0.30
N LEU A 152 -30.06 -10.87 0.80
CA LEU A 152 -29.61 -12.06 0.08
C LEU A 152 -30.41 -12.30 -1.22
N GLU A 153 -31.65 -11.83 -1.27
CA GLU A 153 -32.56 -12.00 -2.41
C GLU A 153 -32.40 -10.92 -3.48
N ALA A 154 -31.60 -9.87 -3.22
CA ALA A 154 -31.32 -8.84 -4.21
C ALA A 154 -30.71 -9.46 -5.49
N PRO A 155 -31.14 -9.02 -6.69
CA PRO A 155 -30.66 -9.61 -7.94
C PRO A 155 -29.15 -9.41 -8.11
N ALA A 156 -28.48 -10.41 -8.70
CA ALA A 156 -27.07 -10.26 -9.07
C ALA A 156 -26.93 -9.19 -10.16
N PRO A 157 -25.91 -8.30 -10.08
CA PRO A 157 -25.62 -7.36 -11.16
C PRO A 157 -25.10 -8.09 -12.39
N GLU A 158 -25.08 -7.40 -13.53
CA GLU A 158 -24.28 -7.83 -14.68
C GLU A 158 -22.82 -8.03 -14.27
N VAL A 159 -22.24 -9.15 -14.67
CA VAL A 159 -20.87 -9.50 -14.31
C VAL A 159 -19.90 -8.70 -15.18
N VAL A 160 -19.14 -7.83 -14.53
CA VAL A 160 -18.03 -7.09 -15.16
C VAL A 160 -16.78 -7.35 -14.33
N VAL A 161 -15.76 -7.94 -14.95
CA VAL A 161 -14.44 -8.10 -14.37
C VAL A 161 -13.47 -7.35 -15.26
N PRO A 162 -12.83 -6.27 -14.78
CA PRO A 162 -11.92 -5.49 -15.61
C PRO A 162 -10.69 -6.31 -15.96
N GLU A 163 -10.16 -6.11 -17.17
CA GLU A 163 -8.80 -6.50 -17.50
C GLU A 163 -7.85 -5.52 -16.82
N LEU A 164 -6.86 -6.04 -16.10
CA LEU A 164 -5.90 -5.26 -15.32
C LEU A 164 -4.49 -5.71 -15.72
N ASN A 165 -3.58 -4.75 -15.82
CA ASN A 165 -2.19 -5.07 -16.06
C ASN A 165 -1.60 -5.81 -14.86
N ALA A 166 -0.92 -6.93 -15.12
CA ALA A 166 -0.22 -7.68 -14.08
C ALA A 166 1.02 -6.94 -13.55
N VAL A 167 1.63 -6.12 -14.42
CA VAL A 167 2.83 -5.31 -14.15
C VAL A 167 2.66 -3.99 -14.87
N ILE A 168 2.95 -2.89 -14.20
CA ILE A 168 3.00 -1.56 -14.81
C ILE A 168 4.28 -1.50 -15.65
N PRO A 169 4.21 -1.18 -16.95
CA PRO A 169 5.39 -0.94 -17.78
C PRO A 169 6.27 0.15 -17.18
N ALA A 170 7.59 0.00 -17.28
CA ALA A 170 8.52 0.95 -16.67
C ALA A 170 8.36 2.36 -17.26
N GLU A 171 8.05 2.47 -18.56
CA GLU A 171 7.78 3.74 -19.24
C GLU A 171 6.52 4.47 -18.75
N ASP A 172 5.60 3.76 -18.08
CA ASP A 172 4.38 4.35 -17.52
C ASP A 172 4.59 4.85 -16.07
N LEU A 173 5.73 4.54 -15.45
CA LEU A 173 6.04 5.02 -14.10
C LEU A 173 6.47 6.48 -14.12
N VAL A 174 6.05 7.24 -13.11
CA VAL A 174 6.40 8.65 -13.00
C VAL A 174 7.54 8.80 -12.01
N ILE A 175 8.67 9.32 -12.47
CA ILE A 175 9.75 9.77 -11.60
C ILE A 175 9.43 11.20 -11.15
N PRO A 176 9.52 11.52 -9.84
CA PRO A 176 9.26 12.87 -9.35
C PRO A 176 10.06 13.94 -10.08
N GLU A 177 9.38 15.04 -10.44
CA GLU A 177 10.02 16.18 -11.08
C GLU A 177 11.16 16.73 -10.21
N GLY A 178 12.33 16.91 -10.82
CA GLY A 178 13.53 17.41 -10.15
C GLY A 178 14.37 16.35 -9.42
N LEU A 179 13.89 15.11 -9.28
CA LEU A 179 14.69 14.05 -8.66
C LEU A 179 15.98 13.81 -9.46
N ASP A 180 17.12 13.77 -8.77
CA ASP A 180 18.44 13.58 -9.35
C ASP A 180 19.35 12.87 -8.33
N PHE A 181 19.93 11.73 -8.72
CA PHE A 181 20.83 10.94 -7.88
C PHE A 181 22.30 11.03 -8.29
N SER A 182 22.68 11.94 -9.20
CA SER A 182 24.06 12.17 -9.63
C SER A 182 25.00 12.59 -8.50
N ARG A 183 24.47 13.20 -7.43
CA ARG A 183 25.22 13.62 -6.22
C ARG A 183 24.73 12.90 -4.96
N TYR A 184 24.19 11.70 -5.12
CA TYR A 184 23.62 10.91 -4.03
C TYR A 184 24.69 10.53 -2.99
N ASP A 185 24.43 10.82 -1.71
CA ASP A 185 25.35 10.52 -0.62
C ASP A 185 25.04 9.14 -0.02
N PHE A 186 25.77 8.12 -0.49
CA PHE A 186 25.64 6.74 -0.05
C PHE A 186 25.96 6.53 1.44
N GLN A 187 26.82 7.37 2.02
CA GLN A 187 27.16 7.28 3.44
C GLN A 187 25.97 7.72 4.30
N LEU A 188 25.32 8.82 3.93
CA LEU A 188 24.12 9.29 4.62
C LEU A 188 22.89 8.42 4.33
N ALA A 189 22.81 7.82 3.15
CA ALA A 189 21.75 6.89 2.80
C ALA A 189 21.83 5.55 3.57
N GLY A 190 23.01 5.21 4.05
CA GLY A 190 23.24 4.05 4.92
C GLY A 190 23.60 2.76 4.18
N GLU A 191 23.92 2.83 2.89
CA GLU A 191 24.20 1.65 2.05
C GLU A 191 25.09 2.02 0.85
N PRO A 192 26.24 1.36 0.64
CA PRO A 192 27.04 1.53 -0.57
C PRO A 192 26.45 0.90 -1.84
N HIS A 193 25.63 -0.16 -1.75
CA HIS A 193 25.13 -0.88 -2.93
C HIS A 193 24.16 -0.03 -3.77
N ARG A 194 24.35 -0.03 -5.08
CA ARG A 194 23.61 0.73 -6.09
C ARG A 194 22.73 -0.17 -6.92
N TRP A 195 21.92 0.42 -7.81
CA TRP A 195 21.08 -0.30 -8.76
C TRP A 195 21.85 -1.33 -9.62
N GLY A 196 23.10 -1.04 -9.95
CA GLY A 196 23.99 -1.95 -10.68
C GLY A 196 24.41 -3.19 -9.88
N ASP A 197 24.39 -3.12 -8.55
CA ASP A 197 24.91 -4.17 -7.65
C ASP A 197 23.86 -5.26 -7.33
N TYR A 198 22.58 -5.01 -7.61
CA TYR A 198 21.49 -5.99 -7.39
C TYR A 198 21.28 -6.87 -8.62
N GLU A 199 21.09 -8.18 -8.41
CA GLU A 199 20.89 -9.16 -9.49
C GLU A 199 19.41 -9.57 -9.61
N ILE A 200 18.89 -9.72 -10.83
CA ILE A 200 17.52 -10.24 -11.02
C ILE A 200 17.48 -11.70 -10.53
N GLY A 201 16.50 -12.01 -9.68
CA GLY A 201 16.36 -13.29 -8.98
C GLY A 201 17.07 -13.34 -7.62
N GLU A 202 17.83 -12.29 -7.26
CA GLU A 202 18.44 -12.18 -5.93
C GLU A 202 17.37 -12.12 -4.85
N VAL A 203 17.57 -12.91 -3.78
CA VAL A 203 16.70 -12.93 -2.59
C VAL A 203 17.46 -12.34 -1.41
N ILE A 204 16.87 -11.34 -0.77
CA ILE A 204 17.44 -10.56 0.32
C ILE A 204 16.61 -10.80 1.57
N ASP A 205 17.18 -11.51 2.55
CA ASP A 205 16.62 -11.60 3.91
C ASP A 205 16.92 -10.30 4.67
N HIS A 206 15.89 -9.60 5.13
CA HIS A 206 16.06 -8.33 5.84
C HIS A 206 16.41 -8.52 7.32
N VAL A 207 16.45 -9.77 7.82
CA VAL A 207 16.93 -10.21 9.14
C VAL A 207 16.08 -9.75 10.32
N ASP A 208 15.80 -8.46 10.40
CA ASP A 208 15.12 -7.80 11.50
C ASP A 208 13.66 -8.28 11.64
N GLY A 209 13.16 -8.24 12.88
CA GLY A 209 11.77 -8.57 13.19
C GLY A 209 11.19 -7.61 14.21
N VAL A 210 9.93 -7.22 14.02
CA VAL A 210 9.21 -6.30 14.93
C VAL A 210 7.89 -6.93 15.36
N THR A 211 7.69 -7.02 16.67
CA THR A 211 6.44 -7.52 17.27
C THR A 211 5.37 -6.45 17.27
N ILE A 212 4.18 -6.79 16.78
CA ILE A 212 3.08 -5.85 16.64
C ILE A 212 2.29 -5.71 17.93
N GLU A 213 2.07 -4.48 18.38
CA GLU A 213 1.26 -4.16 19.56
C GLU A 213 -0.13 -3.63 19.19
N GLU A 214 -1.12 -3.80 20.06
CA GLU A 214 -2.49 -3.33 19.80
C GLU A 214 -2.57 -1.81 19.63
N ALA A 215 -1.79 -1.07 20.42
CA ALA A 215 -1.83 0.39 20.39
C ALA A 215 -1.27 0.95 19.08
N GLU A 216 -0.16 0.42 18.57
CA GLU A 216 0.52 0.98 17.39
C GLU A 216 -0.33 0.86 16.13
N HIS A 217 -0.91 -0.31 15.83
CA HIS A 217 -1.69 -0.47 14.59
C HIS A 217 -2.99 0.34 14.65
N MET A 218 -3.61 0.46 15.83
CA MET A 218 -4.79 1.30 16.02
C MET A 218 -4.45 2.78 15.86
N ILE A 219 -3.30 3.24 16.35
CA ILE A 219 -2.82 4.62 16.15
C ILE A 219 -2.56 4.87 14.67
N ALA A 220 -1.84 3.97 13.98
CA ALA A 220 -1.62 4.05 12.54
C ALA A 220 -2.95 4.14 11.77
N THR A 221 -3.87 3.22 12.05
CA THR A 221 -5.19 3.15 11.37
C THR A 221 -6.02 4.42 11.61
N ARG A 222 -5.95 5.01 12.82
CA ARG A 222 -6.58 6.30 13.15
C ARG A 222 -5.92 7.46 12.43
N LEU A 223 -4.60 7.46 12.27
CA LEU A 223 -3.86 8.49 11.52
C LEU A 223 -4.37 8.60 10.08
N TRP A 224 -4.68 7.46 9.47
CA TRP A 224 -5.27 7.33 8.13
C TRP A 224 -6.76 7.65 8.07
N GLN A 225 -7.40 7.80 9.24
CA GLN A 225 -8.85 7.85 9.45
C GLN A 225 -9.57 6.69 8.73
N ASN A 226 -8.93 5.52 8.72
CA ASN A 226 -9.54 4.27 8.30
C ASN A 226 -10.47 3.78 9.43
N THR A 227 -11.73 3.49 9.10
CA THR A 227 -12.78 3.15 10.07
C THR A 227 -13.23 1.70 10.01
N ALA A 228 -12.47 0.81 9.38
CA ALA A 228 -12.83 -0.61 9.32
C ALA A 228 -12.88 -1.21 10.74
N LYS A 229 -14.04 -1.75 11.10
CA LYS A 229 -14.41 -2.09 12.49
C LYS A 229 -13.48 -3.15 13.10
N VAL A 230 -13.01 -4.08 12.27
CA VAL A 230 -12.15 -5.20 12.68
C VAL A 230 -10.81 -4.78 13.28
N HIS A 231 -10.36 -3.54 13.03
CA HIS A 231 -9.12 -3.00 13.59
C HIS A 231 -9.29 -2.45 15.01
N PHE A 232 -10.52 -2.20 15.45
CA PHE A 232 -10.78 -1.47 16.70
C PHE A 232 -11.66 -2.25 17.68
N ASP A 233 -12.58 -3.07 17.16
CA ASP A 233 -13.60 -3.74 17.95
C ASP A 233 -13.47 -5.26 17.81
N ALA A 234 -12.95 -5.88 18.88
CA ALA A 234 -12.77 -7.31 18.98
C ALA A 234 -14.10 -8.11 18.90
N THR A 235 -15.25 -7.49 19.17
CA THR A 235 -16.57 -8.18 19.14
C THR A 235 -17.02 -8.55 17.74
N PHE A 236 -16.37 -8.01 16.70
CA PHE A 236 -16.66 -8.35 15.30
C PHE A 236 -16.08 -9.69 14.86
N ARG A 237 -15.26 -10.34 15.69
CA ARG A 237 -14.63 -11.62 15.35
C ARG A 237 -14.92 -12.70 16.39
N PRO A 238 -15.19 -13.94 15.97
CA PRO A 238 -15.43 -15.05 16.91
C PRO A 238 -14.24 -15.39 17.82
N ASP A 239 -13.03 -15.08 17.37
CA ASP A 239 -11.78 -15.32 18.12
C ASP A 239 -11.48 -14.23 19.17
N GLY A 240 -12.27 -13.15 19.22
CA GLY A 240 -12.08 -12.05 20.16
C GLY A 240 -10.81 -11.23 19.93
N GLN A 241 -10.16 -11.37 18.77
CA GLN A 241 -8.95 -10.63 18.42
C GLN A 241 -9.28 -9.51 17.42
N ARG A 242 -8.55 -8.40 17.49
CA ARG A 242 -8.57 -7.39 16.42
C ARG A 242 -7.69 -7.85 15.27
N LEU A 243 -8.14 -7.59 14.06
CA LEU A 243 -7.33 -7.84 12.86
C LEU A 243 -6.45 -6.61 12.61
N ILE A 244 -5.15 -6.81 12.42
CA ILE A 244 -4.23 -5.72 12.04
C ILE A 244 -4.57 -5.26 10.61
N TYR A 245 -4.54 -3.95 10.37
CA TYR A 245 -4.70 -3.40 9.02
C TYR A 245 -3.59 -3.94 8.11
N GLY A 246 -3.95 -4.59 7.00
CA GLY A 246 -2.97 -5.15 6.06
C GLY A 246 -1.95 -4.12 5.55
N GLY A 247 -2.34 -2.85 5.37
CA GLY A 247 -1.39 -1.80 5.01
C GLY A 247 -0.37 -1.48 6.11
N HIS A 248 -0.69 -1.75 7.38
CA HIS A 248 0.30 -1.65 8.46
C HIS A 248 1.42 -2.70 8.28
N VAL A 249 1.09 -3.90 7.80
CA VAL A 249 2.08 -4.93 7.45
C VAL A 249 2.91 -4.51 6.24
N ILE A 250 2.31 -3.83 5.24
CA ILE A 250 3.04 -3.23 4.09
C ILE A 250 4.10 -2.24 4.58
N SER A 251 3.71 -1.25 5.39
CA SER A 251 4.65 -0.27 5.95
C SER A 251 5.72 -0.90 6.83
N MET A 252 5.37 -1.90 7.65
CA MET A 252 6.34 -2.61 8.48
C MET A 252 7.37 -3.35 7.62
N ALA A 253 6.91 -4.12 6.63
CA ALA A 253 7.80 -4.82 5.71
C ALA A 253 8.70 -3.85 4.93
N ARG A 254 8.16 -2.72 4.49
CA ARG A 254 8.92 -1.66 3.81
C ARG A 254 9.96 -1.01 4.73
N ALA A 255 9.64 -0.80 6.00
CA ALA A 255 10.62 -0.29 6.96
C ALA A 255 11.75 -1.29 7.20
N LEU A 256 11.43 -2.58 7.35
CA LEU A 256 12.40 -3.66 7.49
C LEU A 256 13.27 -3.81 6.23
N SER A 257 12.71 -3.59 5.04
CA SER A 257 13.45 -3.70 3.78
C SER A 257 14.64 -2.73 3.68
N PHE A 258 14.69 -1.69 4.51
CA PHE A 258 15.85 -0.80 4.57
C PHE A 258 17.15 -1.60 4.76
N ASN A 259 17.14 -2.66 5.56
CA ASN A 259 18.29 -3.56 5.70
C ASN A 259 18.44 -4.41 4.41
N GLY A 260 19.38 -4.02 3.55
CA GLY A 260 19.64 -4.63 2.26
C GLY A 260 19.03 -3.90 1.06
N LEU A 261 18.09 -2.96 1.24
CA LEU A 261 17.52 -2.12 0.17
C LEU A 261 17.42 -0.64 0.57
N ALA A 262 18.32 -0.13 1.40
CA ALA A 262 18.28 1.27 1.86
C ALA A 262 18.29 2.28 0.71
N ASN A 263 18.88 1.95 -0.43
CA ASN A 263 18.91 2.81 -1.61
C ASN A 263 17.70 2.66 -2.55
N ALA A 264 16.82 1.69 -2.36
CA ALA A 264 15.49 1.73 -2.98
C ALA A 264 14.68 2.80 -2.24
N GLN A 265 14.62 4.03 -2.75
CA GLN A 265 14.15 5.20 -1.98
C GLN A 265 12.64 5.40 -2.08
N MET A 266 12.12 5.70 -3.28
CA MET A 266 10.69 6.01 -3.49
C MET A 266 9.96 4.89 -4.21
N ILE A 267 8.73 4.60 -3.77
CA ILE A 267 7.83 3.67 -4.46
C ILE A 267 7.08 4.44 -5.53
N VAL A 268 7.20 3.99 -6.79
CA VAL A 268 6.58 4.67 -7.94
C VAL A 268 5.51 3.82 -8.62
N GLY A 269 5.48 2.51 -8.34
CA GLY A 269 4.49 1.58 -8.89
C GLY A 269 4.11 0.48 -7.91
N LEU A 270 2.85 0.05 -7.92
CA LEU A 270 2.32 -1.11 -7.19
C LEU A 270 1.62 -2.01 -8.20
N ASN A 271 2.32 -3.08 -8.60
CA ASN A 271 1.85 -4.06 -9.57
C ASN A 271 0.78 -4.97 -8.96
N GLY A 272 0.96 -5.34 -7.69
CA GLY A 272 0.01 -6.18 -6.98
C GLY A 272 0.32 -6.34 -5.50
N GLY A 273 -0.62 -6.91 -4.76
CA GLY A 273 -0.42 -7.22 -3.35
C GLY A 273 -1.49 -8.14 -2.79
N ALA A 274 -1.07 -9.14 -1.99
CA ALA A 274 -1.95 -10.06 -1.31
C ALA A 274 -1.71 -10.04 0.20
N HIS A 275 -2.77 -9.81 0.97
CA HIS A 275 -2.77 -10.06 2.42
C HIS A 275 -3.09 -11.54 2.64
N ALA A 276 -2.04 -12.36 2.56
CA ALA A 276 -2.13 -13.81 2.43
C ALA A 276 -2.78 -14.49 3.65
N ASN A 277 -2.37 -14.07 4.85
CA ASN A 277 -2.91 -14.56 6.12
C ASN A 277 -3.16 -13.39 7.09
N PRO A 278 -4.11 -13.53 8.03
CA PRO A 278 -4.40 -12.48 9.00
C PRO A 278 -3.21 -12.24 9.93
N CYS A 279 -2.95 -10.97 10.21
CA CYS A 279 -1.98 -10.55 11.22
C CYS A 279 -2.72 -10.09 12.49
N PHE A 280 -2.15 -10.42 13.65
CA PHE A 280 -2.68 -10.13 14.98
C PHE A 280 -1.58 -9.53 15.86
N SER A 281 -1.98 -8.78 16.89
CA SER A 281 -1.02 -8.30 17.89
C SER A 281 -0.32 -9.47 18.59
N GLY A 282 0.95 -9.29 18.92
CA GLY A 282 1.84 -10.31 19.47
C GLY A 282 2.61 -11.09 18.40
N LEU A 283 2.23 -11.01 17.12
CA LEU A 283 3.03 -11.57 16.03
C LEU A 283 4.25 -10.68 15.75
N THR A 284 5.40 -11.32 15.53
CA THR A 284 6.61 -10.69 15.02
C THR A 284 6.60 -10.74 13.50
N VAL A 285 6.61 -9.57 12.87
CA VAL A 285 6.77 -9.45 11.41
C VAL A 285 8.24 -9.41 11.07
N LYS A 286 8.65 -10.31 10.17
CA LYS A 286 9.93 -10.31 9.45
C LYS A 286 9.66 -10.10 7.97
N ALA A 287 10.68 -9.76 7.20
CA ALA A 287 10.52 -9.56 5.77
C ALA A 287 11.74 -10.03 4.96
N TRP A 288 11.49 -10.33 3.70
CA TRP A 288 12.52 -10.56 2.69
C TRP A 288 12.03 -10.02 1.35
N SER A 289 12.95 -9.73 0.45
CA SER A 289 12.64 -9.26 -0.90
C SER A 289 13.28 -10.11 -1.98
N GLU A 290 12.70 -10.13 -3.17
CA GLU A 290 13.28 -10.67 -4.40
C GLU A 290 13.32 -9.58 -5.46
N VAL A 291 14.47 -9.44 -6.12
CA VAL A 291 14.63 -8.53 -7.27
C VAL A 291 14.02 -9.18 -8.49
N LEU A 292 12.87 -8.68 -8.92
CA LEU A 292 12.09 -9.27 -10.02
C LEU A 292 12.52 -8.75 -11.38
N ASP A 293 12.89 -7.47 -11.46
CA ASP A 293 13.21 -6.81 -12.73
C ASP A 293 13.95 -5.49 -12.47
N LYS A 294 14.59 -4.95 -13.51
CA LYS A 294 15.26 -3.66 -13.47
C LYS A 294 15.06 -2.89 -14.79
N ALA A 295 14.90 -1.57 -14.71
CA ALA A 295 14.81 -0.71 -15.88
C ALA A 295 15.64 0.57 -15.70
N GLU A 296 16.27 1.03 -16.78
CA GLU A 296 16.95 2.33 -16.82
C GLU A 296 15.92 3.46 -16.96
N THR A 297 16.31 4.67 -16.57
CA THR A 297 15.51 5.88 -16.80
C THR A 297 16.36 6.94 -17.49
N GLU A 298 15.72 7.94 -18.09
CA GLU A 298 16.40 9.11 -18.63
C GLU A 298 16.79 10.13 -17.54
N VAL A 299 16.35 9.92 -16.29
CA VAL A 299 16.61 10.84 -15.17
C VAL A 299 18.02 10.60 -14.61
N PRO A 300 18.84 11.67 -14.45
CA PRO A 300 20.24 11.52 -14.06
C PRO A 300 20.45 10.72 -12.77
N GLY A 301 21.18 9.61 -12.90
CA GLY A 301 21.54 8.73 -11.79
C GLY A 301 20.38 7.91 -11.23
N VAL A 302 19.20 7.90 -11.84
CA VAL A 302 18.02 7.17 -11.33
C VAL A 302 17.74 5.93 -12.16
N GLY A 303 17.64 4.78 -11.50
CA GLY A 303 17.18 3.51 -12.05
C GLY A 303 15.89 3.04 -11.37
N LEU A 304 15.19 2.12 -12.01
CA LEU A 304 13.99 1.47 -11.49
C LEU A 304 14.30 0.02 -11.14
N VAL A 305 13.88 -0.42 -9.95
CA VAL A 305 13.96 -1.81 -9.52
C VAL A 305 12.56 -2.30 -9.17
N ARG A 306 12.18 -3.46 -9.73
CA ARG A 306 10.95 -4.15 -9.36
C ARG A 306 11.27 -5.16 -8.29
N LEU A 307 10.50 -5.11 -7.22
CA LEU A 307 10.73 -5.91 -6.03
C LEU A 307 9.46 -6.67 -5.67
N ARG A 308 9.62 -7.96 -5.38
CA ARG A 308 8.68 -8.66 -4.50
C ARG A 308 9.12 -8.40 -3.08
N LEU A 309 8.23 -7.95 -2.21
CA LEU A 309 8.45 -7.83 -0.76
C LEU A 309 7.45 -8.72 -0.03
N VAL A 310 7.97 -9.64 0.75
CA VAL A 310 7.19 -10.63 1.49
C VAL A 310 7.36 -10.41 2.97
N ALA A 311 6.26 -10.37 3.71
CA ALA A 311 6.27 -10.33 5.17
C ALA A 311 5.86 -11.69 5.73
N THR A 312 6.60 -12.19 6.71
CA THR A 312 6.32 -13.48 7.36
C THR A 312 6.27 -13.35 8.88
N SER A 313 5.48 -14.21 9.53
CA SER A 313 5.41 -14.31 10.99
C SER A 313 6.37 -15.35 11.58
N ASP A 314 6.91 -16.23 10.73
CA ASP A 314 7.80 -17.33 11.13
C ASP A 314 9.26 -17.12 10.69
N GLY A 315 9.54 -16.07 9.90
CA GLY A 315 10.86 -15.80 9.35
C GLY A 315 11.26 -16.70 8.19
N SER A 316 10.31 -17.38 7.56
CA SER A 316 10.57 -18.11 6.31
C SER A 316 10.96 -17.16 5.17
N VAL A 317 11.89 -17.61 4.32
CA VAL A 317 12.44 -16.89 3.18
C VAL A 317 12.28 -17.73 1.91
N GLY A 318 11.94 -17.09 0.78
CA GLY A 318 11.83 -17.73 -0.53
C GLY A 318 10.42 -18.21 -0.88
N ALA A 319 10.07 -19.45 -0.57
CA ALA A 319 8.77 -19.99 -1.00
C ALA A 319 7.60 -19.23 -0.34
N VAL A 320 6.68 -18.68 -1.13
CA VAL A 320 5.46 -18.01 -0.63
C VAL A 320 4.23 -18.91 -0.62
N LYS A 321 4.20 -19.93 -1.48
CA LYS A 321 3.08 -20.85 -1.67
C LYS A 321 3.56 -22.30 -1.58
N GLY A 322 2.69 -23.17 -1.08
CA GLY A 322 2.91 -24.62 -1.09
C GLY A 322 2.62 -25.23 -2.46
N GLU A 323 2.82 -26.55 -2.57
CA GLU A 323 2.53 -27.32 -3.80
C GLU A 323 1.04 -27.26 -4.21
N ASP A 324 0.14 -26.98 -3.26
CA ASP A 324 -1.30 -26.80 -3.51
C ASP A 324 -1.67 -25.41 -4.04
N GLY A 325 -0.68 -24.54 -4.26
CA GLY A 325 -0.85 -23.18 -4.76
C GLY A 325 -1.39 -22.18 -3.74
N LYS A 326 -1.60 -22.58 -2.47
CA LYS A 326 -2.02 -21.68 -1.40
C LYS A 326 -0.81 -21.06 -0.72
N TYR A 327 -1.01 -19.86 -0.18
CA TYR A 327 0.00 -19.20 0.63
C TYR A 327 0.35 -20.04 1.85
N LEU A 328 1.64 -20.13 2.16
CA LEU A 328 2.12 -20.77 3.37
C LEU A 328 1.58 -20.01 4.59
N SER A 329 1.28 -20.72 5.68
CA SER A 329 0.61 -20.13 6.86
C SER A 329 1.40 -19.02 7.54
N GLY A 330 2.73 -19.01 7.38
CA GLY A 330 3.61 -17.97 7.90
C GLY A 330 3.65 -16.70 7.04
N VAL A 331 3.14 -16.72 5.81
CA VAL A 331 3.18 -15.56 4.91
C VAL A 331 2.02 -14.62 5.22
N LEU A 332 2.32 -13.39 5.63
CA LEU A 332 1.35 -12.35 5.93
C LEU A 332 1.06 -11.46 4.72
N LEU A 333 2.11 -11.13 3.96
CA LEU A 333 2.07 -10.22 2.82
C LEU A 333 2.92 -10.76 1.67
N ASP A 334 2.44 -10.59 0.45
CA ASP A 334 3.19 -10.76 -0.81
C ASP A 334 2.89 -9.53 -1.68
N LEU A 335 3.86 -8.63 -1.81
CA LEU A 335 3.73 -7.32 -2.45
C LEU A 335 4.65 -7.23 -3.66
N ASP A 336 4.18 -6.71 -4.78
CA ASP A 336 4.96 -6.52 -6.01
C ASP A 336 4.90 -5.05 -6.41
N TYR A 337 6.04 -4.38 -6.42
CA TYR A 337 6.13 -2.92 -6.58
C TYR A 337 7.41 -2.50 -7.32
N TRP A 338 7.39 -1.27 -7.82
CA TRP A 338 8.53 -0.60 -8.41
C TRP A 338 9.05 0.49 -7.49
N ALA A 339 10.37 0.58 -7.34
CA ALA A 339 11.04 1.63 -6.61
C ALA A 339 12.16 2.29 -7.42
N VAL A 340 12.47 3.55 -7.09
CA VAL A 340 13.61 4.27 -7.64
C VAL A 340 14.86 4.02 -6.81
N MET A 341 16.01 3.88 -7.47
CA MET A 341 17.30 3.60 -6.84
C MET A 341 18.44 4.34 -7.57
N PRO A 342 19.48 4.84 -6.86
CA PRO A 342 20.67 5.41 -7.48
C PRO A 342 21.45 4.38 -8.31
N VAL A 343 21.91 4.80 -9.50
CA VAL A 343 22.70 3.98 -10.45
C VAL A 343 24.19 3.97 -10.13
#